data_AF-A0A2E6HHB6-F1
#
_entry.id   AF-A0A2E6HHB6-F1
#
_cell.length_a   1.000
_cell.length_b   1.000
_cell.length_c   1.000
_cell.angle_alpha   90.00
_cell.angle_beta   90.00
_cell.angle_gamma   90.00
#
_symmetry.space_group_name_H-M   'P 1'
#
loop_
_entity.id
_entity.type
_entity.pdbx_description
1 polymer ?
#
loop_
_entity_poly.entity_id
_entity_poly.type
_entity_poly.pdbx_seq_one_letter_code
_entity_poly.pdbx_strand_id
1 'polypeptide(L)' 'MRLNYFTYSLILILAFQIQNTFANAPYISEIVSANNKSLRDNFDESSDWIEIYNPSDKPLNLLDWGLSD' A
#
# COMPACT_ATOMS: atom_id res chain seq x y z
N MET A 1 -23.99 -8.54 -39.23
CA MET A 1 -24.77 -7.84 -38.19
C MET A 1 -24.02 -6.56 -37.83
N ARG A 2 -24.63 -5.37 -37.95
CA ARG A 2 -23.96 -4.09 -37.64
C ARG A 2 -24.19 -3.73 -36.17
N LEU A 3 -23.12 -3.35 -35.46
CA LEU A 3 -23.20 -2.85 -34.09
C LEU A 3 -23.75 -1.42 -34.06
N ASN A 4 -24.48 -1.08 -32.99
CA ASN A 4 -25.14 0.21 -32.80
C ASN A 4 -24.36 1.13 -31.85
N TYR A 5 -24.70 2.41 -31.86
CA TYR A 5 -24.01 3.41 -31.02
C TYR A 5 -24.02 3.05 -29.53
N PHE A 6 -25.10 2.43 -29.05
CA PHE A 6 -25.19 1.91 -27.68
C PHE A 6 -24.10 0.88 -27.38
N THR A 7 -23.89 -0.09 -28.28
CA THR A 7 -22.81 -1.07 -28.14
C THR A 7 -21.41 -0.44 -28.20
N TYR A 8 -21.19 0.60 -29.01
CA TYR A 8 -19.91 1.31 -29.02
C TYR A 8 -19.66 2.07 -27.71
N SER A 9 -20.67 2.77 -27.19
CA SER A 9 -20.56 3.45 -25.88
C SER A 9 -20.36 2.47 -24.73
N LEU A 10 -20.99 1.29 -24.78
CA LEU A 10 -20.81 0.25 -23.77
C LEU A 10 -19.39 -0.32 -23.79
N ILE A 11 -18.84 -0.58 -25.00
CA ILE A 11 -17.45 -1.01 -25.16
C ILE A 11 -16.48 0.06 -24.64
N LEU A 12 -16.74 1.34 -24.92
CA LEU A 12 -15.89 2.45 -24.50
C LEU A 12 -15.86 2.62 -22.97
N ILE A 13 -17.01 2.49 -22.29
CA ILE A 13 -17.13 2.55 -20.83
C ILE A 13 -16.43 1.36 -20.16
N LEU A 14 -16.54 0.16 -20.73
CA LEU A 14 -15.85 -1.04 -20.25
C LEU A 14 -14.33 -0.96 -20.48
N ALA A 15 -13.90 -0.36 -21.59
CA ALA A 15 -12.48 -0.14 -21.89
C ALA A 15 -11.83 0.93 -21.00
N PHE A 16 -12.62 1.83 -20.39
CA PHE A 16 -12.14 2.89 -19.51
C PHE A 16 -12.03 2.50 -18.03
N GLN A 17 -12.25 1.23 -17.68
CA GLN A 17 -11.98 0.71 -16.34
C GLN A 17 -10.46 0.53 -16.14
N ILE A 18 -9.71 1.63 -16.16
CA ILE A 18 -8.32 1.64 -15.68
C ILE A 18 -8.42 1.54 -14.17
N GLN A 19 -8.40 0.31 -13.64
CA GLN A 19 -8.25 0.12 -12.21
C GLN A 19 -6.81 0.50 -11.86
N ASN A 20 -6.65 1.63 -11.18
CA ASN A 20 -5.43 1.90 -10.42
C ASN A 20 -5.38 0.84 -9.31
N THR A 21 -4.77 -0.30 -9.60
CA THR A 21 -4.31 -1.18 -8.54
C THR A 21 -3.11 -0.49 -7.90
N PHE A 22 -3.37 0.49 -7.02
CA PHE A 22 -2.36 0.87 -6.04
C PHE A 22 -1.93 -0.43 -5.37
N ALA A 23 -0.62 -0.61 -5.19
CA ALA A 23 -0.10 -1.80 -4.54
C ALA A 23 -0.74 -1.91 -3.16
N ASN A 24 -1.75 -2.78 -3.01
CA ASN A 24 -2.43 -3.06 -1.75
C ASN A 24 -1.58 -3.94 -0.83
N ALA A 25 -0.32 -4.14 -1.17
CA ALA A 25 0.64 -4.85 -0.34
C ALA A 25 1.23 -3.87 0.67
N PRO A 26 1.47 -4.31 1.93
CA PRO A 26 2.20 -3.51 2.88
C PRO A 26 3.63 -3.26 2.38
N TYR A 27 4.21 -2.13 2.74
CA TYR A 27 5.56 -1.75 2.35
C TYR A 27 6.26 -1.00 3.48
N ILE A 28 7.60 -0.91 3.41
CA ILE A 28 8.38 -0.10 4.35
C ILE A 28 8.27 1.37 3.94
N SER A 29 7.60 2.19 4.75
CA SER A 29 7.38 3.62 4.47
C SER A 29 8.46 4.52 5.07
N GLU A 30 9.14 4.08 6.14
CA GLU A 30 10.23 4.81 6.79
C GLU A 30 11.28 3.85 7.36
N ILE A 31 12.55 4.27 7.34
CA ILE A 31 13.67 3.59 7.99
C ILE A 31 14.46 4.64 8.77
N VAL A 32 14.65 4.41 10.08
CA VAL A 32 15.44 5.29 10.94
C VAL A 32 16.47 4.46 11.69
N SER A 33 17.70 4.49 11.19
CA SER A 33 18.89 3.83 11.79
C SER A 33 19.76 4.78 12.63
N ALA A 34 19.29 6.00 12.85
CA ALA A 34 19.98 7.04 13.61
C ALA A 34 18.93 7.99 14.20
N ASN A 35 18.20 7.50 15.20
CA ASN A 35 17.07 8.20 15.79
C ASN A 35 17.51 9.28 16.78
N ASN A 36 17.87 10.47 16.29
CA ASN A 36 18.28 11.59 17.16
C ASN A 36 17.17 12.62 17.40
N LYS A 37 16.07 12.56 16.63
CA LYS A 37 15.05 13.61 16.54
C LYS A 37 13.61 13.09 16.38
N SER A 38 13.40 11.78 16.40
CA SER A 38 12.08 11.16 16.22
C SER A 38 11.58 10.54 17.53
N LEU A 39 10.80 9.45 17.42
CA LEU A 39 10.16 8.75 18.53
C LEU A 39 11.17 8.27 19.56
N ARG A 40 10.85 8.46 20.84
CA ARG A 40 11.55 7.85 21.97
C ARG A 40 10.59 6.91 22.68
N ASP A 41 11.11 5.85 23.26
CA ASP A 41 10.29 4.91 24.02
C ASP A 41 9.98 5.42 25.44
N ASN A 42 9.29 4.60 26.23
CA ASN A 42 8.90 4.96 27.60
C ASN A 42 10.07 5.00 28.60
N PHE A 43 11.27 4.64 28.17
CA PHE A 43 12.52 4.69 28.93
C PHE A 43 13.45 5.81 28.44
N ASP A 44 12.97 6.68 27.54
CA ASP A 44 13.74 7.75 26.88
C ASP A 44 14.86 7.23 25.95
N GLU A 45 14.78 5.96 25.54
CA GLU A 45 15.71 5.36 24.58
C GLU A 45 15.32 5.72 23.15
N SER A 46 16.35 5.92 22.31
CA SER A 46 16.20 6.34 20.93
C SER A 46 16.64 5.23 19.97
N SER A 47 15.92 4.11 20.03
CA SER A 47 16.21 2.91 19.24
C SER A 47 15.95 3.13 17.74
N ASP A 48 16.62 2.30 16.94
CA ASP A 48 16.36 2.17 15.51
C ASP A 48 14.97 1.57 15.28
N TRP A 49 14.31 1.98 14.19
CA TRP A 49 12.98 1.48 13.85
C TRP A 49 12.70 1.57 12.35
N ILE A 50 11.71 0.81 11.91
CA ILE A 50 11.13 0.87 10.56
C ILE A 50 9.61 1.00 10.65
N GLU A 51 9.01 1.67 9.68
CA GLU A 51 7.55 1.71 9.52
C GLU A 51 7.10 0.69 8.47
N ILE A 52 6.13 -0.16 8.80
CA ILE A 52 5.42 -1.01 7.83
C ILE A 52 4.03 -0.41 7.65
N TYR A 53 3.77 0.20 6.50
CA TYR A 53 2.48 0.79 6.17
C TYR A 53 1.61 -0.18 5.36
N ASN A 54 0.38 -0.38 5.82
CA ASN A 54 -0.66 -1.08 5.06
C ASN A 54 -1.52 -0.05 4.31
N PRO A 55 -1.41 0.06 2.96
CA PRO A 55 -2.20 1.01 2.17
C PRO A 55 -3.66 0.58 1.97
N SER A 56 -4.03 -0.62 2.40
CA SER A 56 -5.40 -1.16 2.28
C SER A 56 -6.33 -0.58 3.35
N ASP A 57 -7.62 -0.53 3.02
CA ASP A 57 -8.71 -0.21 3.96
C ASP A 57 -9.12 -1.41 4.84
N LYS A 58 -8.47 -2.56 4.66
CA LYS A 58 -8.72 -3.79 5.42
C LYS A 58 -7.56 -4.14 6.35
N PRO A 59 -7.84 -4.72 7.52
CA PRO A 59 -6.81 -5.31 8.37
C PRO A 59 -6.00 -6.38 7.62
N LEU A 60 -4.70 -6.40 7.86
CA LEU A 60 -3.78 -7.41 7.33
C LEU A 60 -3.20 -8.23 8.48
N ASN A 61 -3.29 -9.56 8.38
CA ASN A 61 -2.65 -10.45 9.33
C ASN A 61 -1.16 -10.64 8.97
N LEU A 62 -0.28 -10.35 9.91
CA LEU A 62 1.18 -10.51 9.76
C LEU A 62 1.71 -11.81 10.36
N LEU A 63 0.84 -12.73 10.81
CA LEU A 63 1.27 -14.05 11.29
C LEU A 63 2.12 -14.74 10.22
N ASP A 64 3.25 -15.31 10.64
CA ASP A 64 4.26 -15.98 9.81
C ASP A 64 5.02 -15.07 8.83
N TRP A 65 4.90 -13.74 8.95
CA TRP A 65 5.76 -12.80 8.22
C TRP A 65 7.12 -12.66 8.90
N GLY A 66 8.15 -12.41 8.10
CA GLY A 66 9.51 -12.12 8.56
C GLY A 66 10.13 -10.97 7.78
N LEU A 67 11.19 -10.40 8.34
CA LEU A 67 12.04 -9.40 7.69
C LEU A 67 13.40 -10.04 7.36
N SER A 68 13.91 -9.81 6.16
CA SER A 68 15.24 -10.22 5.72
C SER A 68 15.94 -9.07 5.00
N ASP A 69 17.26 -9.07 5.03
CA ASP A 69 18.13 -8.17 4.27
C ASP A 69 18.45 -8.68 2.85
#